data_AF-A0A1Q5IIT7-F1
#
_entry.id   AF-A0A1Q5IIT7-F1
#
_cell.length_a   1.000
_cell.length_b   1.000
_cell.length_c   1.000
_cell.angle_alpha   90.00
_cell.angle_beta   90.00
_cell.angle_gamma   90.00
#
_symmetry.space_group_name_H-M   'P 1'
#
loop_
_entity.id
_entity.type
_entity.pdbx_description
1 polymer ?
#
loop_
_entity_poly.entity_id
_entity_poly.type
_entity_poly.pdbx_seq_one_letter_code
_entity_poly.pdbx_strand_id
1 'polypeptide(L)'
;MTTPAALLRTRPDLHYAPVPGGVYFSGARARFVLRGSEVLHAVAQGCVPLLEDGTDEDALVAEIGTERARPAVRLLVDKLRENGLLLDPAAHTAPEPPADVRLRHAESLARLEGLLDDPYGAFARLRAATVLVTGPATATGPAVRGLRRAGIGTVLTGPEEAPATPDAILDIREDDGSPAPSTDARLVVPVLLGGTGVTLVGPALTGPGHPAVRAAFHDRARAWAAAESTAPAPRPMADALAGALGAQLLIDTLTGTADTGEAHVVHGTDLVSDRVTVEGAHQAAATGRPGSLPEGPYTLAAAPADPRPEPDEARESATPLAARWTGPLALSEGADLPQMPLALRAAELRAAGRPPTTVLAWAAHQETATVAATLQALRALIPGAPTPAAGPRAHIPGAPTPAAGLTREHWLLDGALRLLAEETAPLPATTATPHVPPAALPAGAPAAAAGGVACEALDAEGLRILAGLRALLPGEPALGLHGVPGLDWRLAEVTADGATLGRAWGADAAEAARNALCTALARTQTADAPGTVDPLSTDALLFADRAALDALRARLAARTATTYRGEALRHDPVLGELPLWYGPVEAHDAH
;
A
#
# COMPACT_ATOMS: atom_id res chain seq x y z
N MET A 1 17.56 -26.96 -49.17
CA MET A 1 18.16 -26.09 -48.16
C MET A 1 17.46 -26.42 -46.86
N THR A 2 18.03 -27.35 -46.09
CA THR A 2 17.52 -27.79 -44.79
C THR A 2 17.80 -26.70 -43.78
N THR A 3 16.75 -26.10 -43.23
CA THR A 3 16.82 -25.25 -42.05
C THR A 3 17.54 -26.06 -40.95
N PRO A 4 18.59 -25.54 -40.29
CA PRO A 4 19.24 -26.26 -39.21
C PRO A 4 18.17 -26.63 -38.17
N ALA A 5 18.16 -27.89 -37.75
CA ALA A 5 17.23 -28.36 -36.73
C ALA A 5 17.41 -27.51 -35.47
N ALA A 6 16.31 -26.91 -34.99
CA ALA A 6 16.35 -26.08 -33.80
C ALA A 6 16.66 -26.98 -32.59
N LEU A 7 17.81 -26.76 -31.97
CA LEU A 7 18.21 -27.49 -30.76
C LEU A 7 17.21 -27.20 -29.64
N LEU A 8 16.55 -28.24 -29.16
CA LEU A 8 15.57 -28.21 -28.08
C LEU A 8 16.26 -28.65 -26.79
N ARG A 9 16.26 -27.78 -25.78
CA ARG A 9 16.80 -28.09 -24.46
C ARG A 9 15.81 -27.72 -23.37
N THR A 10 15.56 -28.59 -22.41
CA THR A 10 14.72 -28.27 -21.25
C THR A 10 15.46 -27.38 -20.27
N ARG A 11 14.69 -26.62 -19.49
CA ARG A 11 15.22 -25.91 -18.33
C ARG A 11 15.57 -26.92 -17.22
N PRO A 12 16.63 -26.66 -16.43
CA PRO A 12 17.17 -27.63 -15.46
C PRO A 12 16.26 -27.93 -14.26
N ASP A 13 15.22 -27.12 -14.07
CA ASP A 13 14.21 -27.22 -13.00
C ASP A 13 12.93 -27.92 -13.45
N LEU A 14 12.90 -28.49 -14.66
CA LEU A 14 11.79 -29.26 -15.16
C LEU A 14 11.64 -30.58 -14.38
N HIS A 15 10.51 -30.72 -13.71
CA HIS A 15 10.07 -31.97 -13.11
C HIS A 15 8.78 -32.45 -13.76
N TYR A 16 8.62 -33.77 -13.84
CA TYR A 16 7.39 -34.37 -14.33
C TYR A 16 6.97 -35.57 -13.48
N ALA A 17 5.65 -35.78 -13.38
CA ALA A 17 5.06 -36.89 -12.64
C ALA A 17 3.78 -37.38 -13.32
N PRO A 18 3.51 -38.70 -13.33
CA PRO A 18 2.25 -39.23 -13.84
C PRO A 18 1.07 -38.80 -12.94
N VAL A 19 -0.06 -38.46 -13.55
CA VAL A 19 -1.32 -38.15 -12.85
C VAL A 19 -2.49 -38.82 -13.58
N PRO A 20 -3.65 -39.04 -12.92
CA PRO A 20 -4.81 -39.62 -13.59
C PRO A 20 -5.18 -38.84 -14.86
N GLY A 21 -5.11 -39.50 -16.02
CA GLY A 21 -5.43 -38.90 -17.32
C GLY A 21 -4.37 -37.95 -17.89
N GLY A 22 -3.09 -38.06 -17.48
CA GLY A 22 -2.03 -37.27 -18.09
C GLY A 22 -0.67 -37.27 -17.36
N VAL A 23 0.10 -36.22 -17.61
CA VAL A 23 1.41 -35.97 -16.97
C VAL A 23 1.41 -34.54 -16.42
N TYR A 24 1.77 -34.39 -15.15
CA TYR A 24 2.01 -33.09 -14.53
C TYR A 24 3.45 -32.66 -14.80
N PHE A 25 3.63 -31.42 -15.24
CA PHE A 25 4.92 -30.77 -15.41
C PHE A 25 5.01 -29.58 -14.46
N SER A 26 6.19 -29.38 -13.88
CA SER A 26 6.48 -28.27 -12.97
C SER A 26 7.88 -27.75 -13.24
N GLY A 27 8.01 -26.43 -13.31
CA GLY A 27 9.26 -25.69 -13.22
C GLY A 27 9.02 -24.36 -12.48
N ALA A 28 10.03 -23.52 -12.42
CA ALA A 28 9.98 -22.19 -11.79
C ALA A 28 9.02 -21.26 -12.52
N ARG A 29 8.90 -21.37 -13.86
CA ARG A 29 8.05 -20.49 -14.66
C ARG A 29 6.59 -20.94 -14.77
N ALA A 30 6.34 -22.24 -14.73
CA ALA A 30 5.00 -22.78 -14.96
C ALA A 30 4.78 -24.14 -14.32
N ARG A 31 3.50 -24.42 -14.05
CA ARG A 31 2.98 -25.71 -13.62
C ARG A 31 1.75 -26.02 -14.44
N PHE A 32 1.72 -27.17 -15.11
CA PHE A 32 0.55 -27.57 -15.90
C PHE A 32 0.39 -29.08 -15.98
N VAL A 33 -0.81 -29.52 -16.33
CA VAL A 33 -1.11 -30.93 -16.60
C VAL A 33 -1.36 -31.11 -18.08
N LEU A 34 -0.55 -31.94 -18.74
CA LEU A 34 -0.80 -32.39 -20.10
C LEU A 34 -1.78 -33.56 -20.06
N ARG A 35 -3.06 -33.28 -20.34
CA ARG A 35 -4.12 -34.29 -20.35
C ARG A 35 -4.05 -35.17 -21.60
N GLY A 36 -4.24 -36.47 -21.43
CA GLY A 36 -4.36 -37.44 -22.51
C GLY A 36 -4.25 -38.89 -22.03
N SER A 37 -3.91 -39.81 -22.92
CA SER A 37 -3.78 -41.23 -22.59
C SER A 37 -2.61 -41.50 -21.64
N GLU A 38 -2.65 -42.60 -20.88
CA GLU A 38 -1.56 -43.04 -20.00
C GLU A 38 -0.21 -43.20 -20.74
N VAL A 39 -0.24 -43.42 -22.05
CA VAL A 39 0.95 -43.50 -22.92
C VAL A 39 1.76 -42.19 -22.96
N LEU A 40 1.17 -41.04 -22.64
CA LEU A 40 1.89 -39.76 -22.59
C LEU A 40 3.00 -39.76 -21.54
N HIS A 41 2.84 -40.52 -20.45
CA HIS A 41 3.91 -40.65 -19.46
C HIS A 41 5.12 -41.39 -20.04
N ALA A 42 4.89 -42.45 -20.83
CA ALA A 42 5.98 -43.15 -21.51
C ALA A 42 6.69 -42.25 -22.54
N VAL A 43 5.93 -41.41 -23.26
CA VAL A 43 6.51 -40.41 -24.17
C VAL A 43 7.36 -39.40 -23.40
N ALA A 44 6.86 -38.85 -22.29
CA ALA A 44 7.64 -37.93 -21.44
C ALA A 44 8.89 -38.60 -20.86
N GLN A 45 8.78 -39.85 -20.42
CA GLN A 45 9.88 -40.62 -19.85
C GLN A 45 11.02 -40.88 -20.85
N GLY A 46 10.68 -41.10 -22.13
CA GLY A 46 11.69 -41.23 -23.20
C GLY A 46 12.25 -39.89 -23.68
N CYS A 47 11.41 -38.87 -23.85
CA CYS A 47 11.81 -37.61 -24.45
C CYS A 47 12.53 -36.64 -23.50
N VAL A 48 12.12 -36.55 -22.23
CA VAL A 48 12.67 -35.54 -21.29
C VAL A 48 14.17 -35.70 -21.05
N PRO A 49 14.73 -36.91 -20.82
CA PRO A 49 16.18 -37.07 -20.65
C PRO A 49 17.00 -36.58 -21.86
N LEU A 50 16.51 -36.83 -23.08
CA LEU A 50 17.18 -36.34 -24.29
C LEU A 50 17.07 -34.82 -24.44
N LEU A 51 15.97 -34.22 -23.96
CA LEU A 51 15.82 -32.78 -23.93
C LEU A 51 16.72 -32.12 -22.89
N GLU A 52 17.10 -32.79 -21.79
CA GLU A 52 18.01 -32.22 -20.79
C GLU A 52 19.42 -31.97 -21.36
N ASP A 53 19.89 -32.90 -22.20
CA ASP A 53 21.19 -32.84 -22.88
C ASP A 53 21.20 -31.94 -24.13
N GLY A 54 20.02 -31.58 -24.63
CA GLY A 54 19.85 -30.81 -25.87
C GLY A 54 19.78 -31.72 -27.10
N THR A 55 18.66 -31.69 -27.81
CA THR A 55 18.37 -32.62 -28.92
C THR A 55 17.49 -31.99 -30.01
N ASP A 56 17.11 -32.74 -31.04
CA ASP A 56 16.15 -32.30 -32.06
C ASP A 56 14.90 -33.19 -32.09
N GLU A 57 13.85 -32.75 -32.79
CA GLU A 57 12.59 -33.50 -32.88
C GLU A 57 12.78 -34.91 -33.47
N ASP A 58 13.70 -35.08 -34.42
CA ASP A 58 13.92 -36.36 -35.09
C ASP A 58 14.57 -37.37 -34.16
N ALA A 59 15.52 -36.95 -33.33
CA ALA A 59 16.12 -37.77 -32.28
C ALA A 59 15.09 -38.17 -31.20
N LEU A 60 14.17 -37.27 -30.83
CA LEU A 60 13.08 -37.61 -29.89
C LEU A 60 12.14 -38.67 -30.46
N VAL A 61 11.78 -38.57 -31.75
CA VAL A 61 10.92 -39.57 -32.42
C VAL A 61 11.64 -40.90 -32.56
N ALA A 62 12.94 -40.87 -32.84
CA ALA A 62 13.78 -42.07 -32.94
C ALA A 62 13.84 -42.84 -31.60
N GLU A 63 13.95 -42.15 -30.46
CA GLU A 63 13.98 -42.76 -29.13
C GLU A 63 12.69 -43.53 -28.80
N ILE A 64 11.52 -42.99 -29.19
CA ILE A 64 10.24 -43.68 -29.02
C ILE A 64 10.13 -44.90 -29.97
N GLY A 65 10.95 -44.97 -31.02
CA GLY A 65 11.05 -46.11 -31.93
C GLY A 65 9.95 -46.18 -32.99
N THR A 66 9.13 -45.13 -33.16
CA THR A 66 8.11 -45.09 -34.21
C THR A 66 7.75 -43.68 -34.68
N GLU A 67 7.72 -43.47 -35.99
CA GLU A 67 7.26 -42.22 -36.62
C GLU A 67 5.79 -41.87 -36.29
N ARG A 68 4.98 -42.86 -35.88
CA ARG A 68 3.60 -42.61 -35.43
C ARG A 68 3.55 -41.79 -34.13
N ALA A 69 4.63 -41.70 -33.36
CA ALA A 69 4.72 -40.92 -32.14
C ALA A 69 4.99 -39.43 -32.39
N ARG A 70 5.39 -39.03 -33.61
CA ARG A 70 5.73 -37.64 -33.93
C ARG A 70 4.68 -36.60 -33.53
N PRO A 71 3.36 -36.81 -33.71
CA PRO A 71 2.35 -35.86 -33.22
C PRO A 71 2.34 -35.71 -31.70
N ALA A 72 2.61 -36.78 -30.95
CA ALA A 72 2.67 -36.74 -29.49
C ALA A 72 3.96 -36.04 -29.00
N VAL A 73 5.10 -36.30 -29.64
CA VAL A 73 6.37 -35.60 -29.39
C VAL A 73 6.21 -34.10 -29.66
N ARG A 74 5.61 -33.72 -30.80
CA ARG A 74 5.31 -32.32 -31.13
C ARG A 74 4.41 -31.67 -30.09
N LEU A 75 3.31 -32.33 -29.72
CA LEU A 75 2.41 -31.82 -28.69
C LEU A 75 3.14 -31.58 -27.36
N LEU A 76 4.01 -32.51 -26.94
CA LEU A 76 4.82 -32.35 -25.73
C LEU A 76 5.76 -31.14 -25.85
N VAL A 77 6.56 -31.07 -26.91
CA VAL A 77 7.53 -30.00 -27.13
C VAL A 77 6.84 -28.64 -27.24
N ASP A 78 5.73 -28.55 -27.96
CA ASP A 78 4.96 -27.32 -28.11
C ASP A 78 4.37 -26.88 -26.77
N LYS A 79 3.85 -27.81 -25.96
CA LYS A 79 3.35 -27.48 -24.62
C LYS A 79 4.46 -27.05 -23.67
N LEU A 80 5.63 -27.68 -23.72
CA LEU A 80 6.78 -27.24 -22.94
C LEU A 80 7.24 -25.85 -23.38
N ARG A 81 7.26 -25.56 -24.70
CA ARG A 81 7.61 -24.24 -25.24
C ARG A 81 6.60 -23.17 -24.87
N GLU A 82 5.31 -23.43 -25.07
CA GLU A 82 4.20 -22.52 -24.72
C GLU A 82 4.22 -22.13 -23.24
N ASN A 83 4.64 -23.04 -22.37
CA ASN A 83 4.75 -22.81 -20.92
C ASN A 83 6.17 -22.36 -20.50
N GLY A 84 7.06 -22.05 -21.45
CA GLY A 84 8.38 -21.51 -21.17
C GLY A 84 9.34 -22.48 -20.46
N LEU A 85 9.14 -23.79 -20.58
CA LEU A 85 9.97 -24.85 -19.94
C LEU A 85 11.11 -25.37 -20.84
N LEU A 86 11.25 -24.81 -22.04
CA LEU A 86 12.40 -25.00 -22.91
C LEU A 86 13.27 -23.75 -22.94
N LEU A 87 14.58 -23.93 -23.09
CA LEU A 87 15.51 -22.87 -23.46
C LEU A 87 15.37 -22.59 -24.96
N ASP A 88 15.47 -21.32 -25.33
CA ASP A 88 15.48 -20.88 -26.72
C ASP A 88 16.87 -20.34 -27.08
N PRO A 89 17.73 -21.14 -27.76
CA PRO A 89 19.06 -20.70 -28.15
C PRO A 89 19.06 -19.43 -29.01
N ALA A 90 17.96 -19.13 -29.72
CA ALA A 90 17.86 -17.93 -30.55
C ALA A 90 17.66 -16.66 -29.71
N ALA A 91 17.19 -16.76 -28.46
CA ALA A 91 17.00 -15.64 -27.56
C ALA A 91 18.30 -15.22 -26.83
N HIS A 92 19.35 -16.04 -26.89
CA HIS A 92 20.58 -15.81 -26.15
C HIS A 92 21.40 -14.65 -26.74
N THR A 93 21.74 -13.65 -25.93
CA THR A 93 22.59 -12.52 -26.35
C THR A 93 24.09 -12.78 -26.14
N ALA A 94 24.42 -13.84 -25.41
CA ALA A 94 25.79 -14.30 -25.18
C ALA A 94 25.88 -15.83 -25.41
N PRO A 95 27.04 -16.35 -25.81
CA PRO A 95 27.24 -17.79 -25.98
C PRO A 95 27.17 -18.51 -24.63
N GLU A 96 26.83 -19.81 -24.69
CA GLU A 96 26.90 -20.69 -23.52
C GLU A 96 28.32 -20.69 -22.91
N PRO A 97 28.46 -20.59 -21.58
CA PRO A 97 29.77 -20.60 -20.93
C PRO A 97 30.54 -21.91 -21.17
N PRO A 98 31.89 -21.86 -21.23
CA PRO A 98 32.73 -23.05 -21.30
C PRO A 98 32.47 -24.04 -20.14
N ALA A 99 32.73 -25.32 -20.36
CA ALA A 99 32.38 -26.40 -19.42
C ALA A 99 33.00 -26.24 -18.02
N ASP A 100 34.23 -25.71 -17.93
CA ASP A 100 34.90 -25.45 -16.64
C ASP A 100 34.22 -24.31 -15.86
N VAL A 101 33.73 -23.29 -16.57
CA VAL A 101 32.94 -22.19 -16.00
C VAL A 101 31.57 -22.70 -15.57
N ARG A 102 30.92 -23.54 -16.38
CA ARG A 102 29.65 -24.20 -16.02
C ARG A 102 29.78 -25.02 -14.76
N LEU A 103 30.84 -25.84 -14.65
CA LEU A 103 31.10 -26.66 -13.47
C LEU A 103 31.31 -25.81 -12.21
N ARG A 104 32.03 -24.69 -12.33
CA ARG A 104 32.32 -23.79 -11.20
C ARG A 104 31.09 -23.02 -10.71
N HIS A 105 30.17 -22.67 -11.61
CA HIS A 105 28.99 -21.85 -11.32
C HIS A 105 27.67 -22.57 -11.62
N ALA A 106 27.65 -23.90 -11.44
CA ALA A 106 26.54 -24.75 -11.84
C ALA A 106 25.20 -24.30 -11.25
N GLU A 107 25.16 -23.97 -9.96
CA GLU A 107 23.94 -23.51 -9.28
C GLU A 107 23.41 -22.18 -9.81
N SER A 108 24.30 -21.22 -10.07
CA SER A 108 23.93 -19.89 -10.56
C SER A 108 23.42 -19.96 -11.99
N LEU A 109 24.07 -20.75 -12.84
CA LEU A 109 23.61 -20.99 -14.20
C LEU A 109 22.29 -21.75 -14.21
N ALA A 110 22.13 -22.78 -13.38
CA ALA A 110 20.87 -23.52 -13.28
C ALA A 110 19.71 -22.60 -12.85
N ARG A 111 19.94 -21.71 -11.88
CA ARG A 111 18.95 -20.69 -11.46
C ARG A 111 18.57 -19.76 -12.62
N LEU A 112 19.56 -19.22 -13.35
CA LEU A 112 19.28 -18.31 -14.47
C LEU A 112 18.60 -19.03 -15.64
N GLU A 113 19.04 -20.23 -15.99
CA GLU A 113 18.43 -21.10 -16.99
C GLU A 113 16.99 -21.49 -16.62
N GLY A 114 16.64 -21.56 -15.34
CA GLY A 114 15.26 -21.75 -14.88
C GLY A 114 14.39 -20.50 -15.04
N LEU A 115 14.93 -19.30 -14.80
CA LEU A 115 14.15 -18.06 -14.67
C LEU A 115 14.08 -17.19 -15.93
N LEU A 116 15.14 -17.17 -16.75
CA LEU A 116 15.34 -16.15 -17.78
C LEU A 116 15.32 -16.71 -19.20
N ASP A 117 14.86 -15.91 -20.15
CA ASP A 117 14.93 -16.24 -21.59
C ASP A 117 16.35 -16.09 -22.15
N ASP A 118 17.16 -15.19 -21.58
CA ASP A 118 18.58 -15.00 -21.92
C ASP A 118 19.48 -15.22 -20.69
N PRO A 119 19.62 -16.48 -20.23
CA PRO A 119 20.38 -16.78 -19.01
C PRO A 119 21.87 -16.49 -19.17
N TYR A 120 22.43 -16.71 -20.35
CA TYR A 120 23.87 -16.52 -20.60
C TYR A 120 24.24 -15.04 -20.76
N GLY A 121 23.38 -14.22 -21.35
CA GLY A 121 23.56 -12.77 -21.32
C GLY A 121 23.52 -12.21 -19.89
N ALA A 122 22.59 -12.70 -19.06
CA ALA A 122 22.53 -12.33 -17.64
C ALA A 122 23.78 -12.77 -16.86
N PHE A 123 24.25 -14.00 -17.07
CA PHE A 123 25.48 -14.49 -16.46
C PHE A 123 26.72 -13.71 -16.94
N ALA A 124 26.80 -13.36 -18.22
CA ALA A 124 27.87 -12.53 -18.75
C ALA A 124 27.90 -11.13 -18.10
N ARG A 125 26.73 -10.53 -17.82
CA ARG A 125 26.64 -9.27 -17.04
C ARG A 125 27.21 -9.43 -15.64
N LEU A 126 26.87 -10.50 -14.92
CA LEU A 126 27.45 -10.79 -13.60
C LEU A 126 28.98 -10.92 -13.67
N ARG A 127 29.49 -11.68 -14.65
CA ARG A 127 30.93 -11.89 -14.86
C ARG A 127 31.68 -10.61 -15.20
N ALA A 128 31.01 -9.62 -15.81
CA ALA A 128 31.59 -8.33 -16.14
C ALA A 128 31.51 -7.30 -15.00
N ALA A 129 30.61 -7.50 -14.05
CA ALA A 129 30.34 -6.52 -12.99
C ALA A 129 31.49 -6.40 -11.98
N THR A 130 31.77 -5.16 -11.60
CA THR A 130 32.63 -4.78 -10.48
C THR A 130 31.77 -4.27 -9.32
N VAL A 131 31.77 -5.02 -8.22
CA VAL A 131 30.96 -4.72 -7.02
C VAL A 131 31.86 -4.31 -5.86
N LEU A 132 31.55 -3.16 -5.26
CA LEU A 132 32.16 -2.72 -4.01
C LEU A 132 31.27 -3.10 -2.83
N VAL A 133 31.84 -3.76 -1.82
CA VAL A 133 31.15 -4.11 -0.57
C VAL A 133 31.78 -3.33 0.58
N THR A 134 30.97 -2.51 1.26
CA THR A 134 31.39 -1.70 2.42
C THR A 134 30.66 -2.17 3.68
N GLY A 135 31.30 -1.98 4.85
CA GLY A 135 30.70 -2.28 6.15
C GLY A 135 31.47 -3.30 7.00
N PRO A 136 30.88 -3.76 8.12
CA PRO A 136 31.54 -4.64 9.09
C PRO A 136 31.74 -6.06 8.55
N ALA A 137 32.83 -6.70 8.98
CA ALA A 137 33.24 -8.04 8.52
C ALA A 137 32.18 -9.13 8.74
N THR A 138 31.35 -8.99 9.77
CA THR A 138 30.26 -9.92 10.11
C THR A 138 29.22 -10.01 8.99
N ALA A 139 28.94 -8.91 8.30
CA ALA A 139 28.01 -8.84 7.19
C ALA A 139 28.71 -8.93 5.82
N THR A 140 29.86 -8.27 5.65
CA THR A 140 30.57 -8.26 4.36
C THR A 140 31.15 -9.63 4.01
N GLY A 141 31.59 -10.43 5.00
CA GLY A 141 32.12 -11.77 4.75
C GLY A 141 31.14 -12.70 4.03
N PRO A 142 29.93 -12.92 4.57
CA PRO A 142 28.85 -13.66 3.88
C PRO A 142 28.48 -13.08 2.52
N ALA A 143 28.36 -11.75 2.41
CA ALA A 143 28.04 -11.08 1.16
C ALA A 143 29.07 -11.37 0.06
N VAL A 144 30.36 -11.15 0.35
CA VAL A 144 31.47 -11.38 -0.59
C VAL A 144 31.53 -12.84 -1.03
N ARG A 145 31.31 -13.79 -0.11
CA ARG A 145 31.24 -15.22 -0.47
C ARG A 145 30.09 -15.51 -1.43
N GLY A 146 28.90 -14.95 -1.16
CA GLY A 146 27.72 -15.08 -2.01
C GLY A 146 27.98 -14.52 -3.42
N LEU A 147 28.47 -13.29 -3.52
CA LEU A 147 28.79 -12.62 -4.79
C LEU A 147 29.82 -13.40 -5.62
N ARG A 148 30.89 -13.90 -4.99
CA ARG A 148 31.92 -14.70 -5.67
C ARG A 148 31.38 -16.06 -6.12
N ARG A 149 30.58 -16.73 -5.29
CA ARG A 149 29.91 -18.00 -5.66
C ARG A 149 28.97 -17.80 -6.85
N ALA A 150 28.22 -16.71 -6.84
CA ALA A 150 27.31 -16.33 -7.92
C ALA A 150 28.01 -16.01 -9.26
N GLY A 151 29.32 -15.76 -9.22
CA GLY A 151 30.11 -15.46 -10.40
C GLY A 151 30.24 -13.96 -10.70
N ILE A 152 30.18 -13.08 -9.71
CA ILE A 152 30.60 -11.68 -9.94
C ILE A 152 32.07 -11.64 -10.36
N GLY A 153 32.38 -10.86 -11.40
CA GLY A 153 33.73 -10.76 -11.97
C GLY A 153 34.75 -10.20 -10.99
N THR A 154 34.45 -9.07 -10.37
CA THR A 154 35.34 -8.41 -9.41
C THR A 154 34.55 -7.96 -8.17
N VAL A 155 35.00 -8.42 -6.99
CA VAL A 155 34.40 -8.05 -5.71
C VAL A 155 35.47 -7.40 -4.84
N LEU A 156 35.29 -6.12 -4.55
CA LEU A 156 36.21 -5.27 -3.81
C LEU A 156 35.65 -5.02 -2.41
N THR A 157 36.54 -4.89 -1.43
CA THR A 157 36.15 -4.67 -0.03
C THR A 157 36.87 -3.47 0.55
N GLY A 158 36.12 -2.57 1.19
CA GLY A 158 36.68 -1.40 1.85
C GLY A 158 36.92 -0.20 0.92
N PRO A 159 37.03 1.01 1.49
CA PRO A 159 37.07 2.26 0.72
C PRO A 159 38.40 2.52 -0.01
N GLU A 160 39.51 1.91 0.42
CA GLU A 160 40.85 2.14 -0.15
C GLU A 160 41.07 1.43 -1.50
N GLU A 161 40.33 0.35 -1.77
CA GLU A 161 40.39 -0.43 -3.02
C GLU A 161 39.32 -0.01 -4.03
N ALA A 162 38.54 1.04 -3.74
CA ALA A 162 37.38 1.43 -4.53
C ALA A 162 37.78 2.07 -5.88
N PRO A 163 37.26 1.58 -7.02
CA PRO A 163 37.41 2.27 -8.29
C PRO A 163 36.55 3.53 -8.25
N ALA A 164 36.88 4.53 -9.08
CA ALA A 164 36.12 5.78 -9.13
C ALA A 164 34.63 5.57 -9.48
N THR A 165 34.30 4.50 -10.21
CA THR A 165 32.93 4.18 -10.67
C THR A 165 32.69 2.65 -10.70
N PRO A 166 32.37 2.01 -9.55
CA PRO A 166 31.95 0.60 -9.57
C PRO A 166 30.56 0.47 -10.24
N ASP A 167 30.28 -0.70 -10.81
CA ASP A 167 28.97 -0.98 -11.44
C ASP A 167 27.86 -1.02 -10.40
N ALA A 168 28.15 -1.59 -9.23
CA ALA A 168 27.22 -1.67 -8.10
C ALA A 168 27.93 -1.59 -6.73
N ILE A 169 27.18 -1.15 -5.72
CA ILE A 169 27.64 -1.07 -4.33
C ILE A 169 26.66 -1.80 -3.43
N LEU A 170 27.19 -2.64 -2.55
CA LEU A 170 26.50 -3.13 -1.37
C LEU A 170 26.99 -2.33 -0.16
N ASP A 171 26.15 -1.41 0.30
CA ASP A 171 26.50 -0.41 1.32
C ASP A 171 25.94 -0.82 2.67
N ILE A 172 26.75 -1.48 3.49
CA ILE A 172 26.35 -2.01 4.80
C ILE A 172 26.80 -1.07 5.92
N ARG A 173 25.85 -0.59 6.73
CA ARG A 173 26.09 0.36 7.81
C ARG A 173 25.52 -0.12 9.12
N GLU A 174 26.17 0.25 10.22
CA GLU A 174 25.65 0.04 11.57
C GLU A 174 24.76 1.20 12.04
N ASP A 175 24.94 2.39 11.46
CA ASP A 175 24.17 3.58 11.77
C ASP A 175 23.93 4.47 10.54
N ASP A 176 22.83 5.23 10.57
CA ASP A 176 22.37 6.16 9.55
C ASP A 176 23.26 7.42 9.47
N GLY A 177 23.91 7.80 10.57
CA GLY A 177 24.74 9.00 10.67
C GLY A 177 26.08 8.94 9.94
N SER A 178 26.50 7.75 9.49
CA SER A 178 27.72 7.60 8.70
C SER A 178 27.51 8.20 7.31
N PRO A 179 28.38 9.10 6.82
CA PRO A 179 28.23 9.69 5.49
C PRO A 179 28.22 8.57 4.45
N ALA A 180 27.35 8.71 3.45
CA ALA A 180 27.38 7.78 2.34
C ALA A 180 28.71 7.89 1.61
N PRO A 181 29.27 6.77 1.11
CA PRO A 181 30.38 6.87 0.21
C PRO A 181 29.91 7.71 -0.99
N SER A 182 30.65 8.78 -1.30
CA SER A 182 30.38 9.62 -2.47
C SER A 182 30.79 8.83 -3.72
N THR A 183 29.83 8.19 -4.38
CA THR A 183 30.12 7.36 -5.55
C THR A 183 29.02 7.50 -6.58
N ASP A 184 29.45 7.55 -7.85
CA ASP A 184 28.55 7.60 -9.01
C ASP A 184 28.12 6.19 -9.45
N ALA A 185 28.03 5.24 -8.52
CA ALA A 185 27.60 3.87 -8.83
C ALA A 185 26.19 3.87 -9.40
N ARG A 186 25.97 3.07 -10.44
CA ARG A 186 24.67 2.98 -11.11
C ARG A 186 23.62 2.26 -10.25
N LEU A 187 24.08 1.35 -9.40
CA LEU A 187 23.24 0.54 -8.51
C LEU A 187 23.80 0.58 -7.09
N VAL A 188 22.94 0.90 -6.12
CA VAL A 188 23.27 0.83 -4.69
C VAL A 188 22.24 -0.04 -3.97
N VAL A 189 22.69 -1.04 -3.23
CA VAL A 189 21.87 -1.81 -2.29
C VAL A 189 22.27 -1.40 -0.87
N PRO A 190 21.45 -0.59 -0.17
CA PRO A 190 21.71 -0.23 1.21
C PRO A 190 21.38 -1.38 2.15
N VAL A 191 22.18 -1.52 3.21
CA VAL A 191 21.88 -2.41 4.35
C VAL A 191 22.14 -1.63 5.63
N LEU A 192 21.16 -1.61 6.53
CA LEU A 192 21.27 -0.98 7.84
C LEU A 192 21.14 -2.03 8.94
N LEU A 193 22.21 -2.21 9.72
CA LEU A 193 22.31 -3.23 10.76
C LEU A 193 21.77 -2.72 12.10
N GLY A 194 20.63 -3.26 12.51
CA GLY A 194 20.08 -3.22 13.87
C GLY A 194 20.15 -1.89 14.62
N GLY A 195 19.98 -0.76 13.93
CA GLY A 195 20.07 0.58 14.52
C GLY A 195 18.94 0.91 15.50
N THR A 196 17.84 0.15 15.52
CA THR A 196 16.61 0.45 16.31
C THR A 196 15.59 -0.71 16.28
N GLY A 197 16.03 -1.94 16.55
CA GLY A 197 15.14 -3.11 16.68
C GLY A 197 14.93 -3.93 15.40
N VAL A 198 15.23 -3.37 14.22
CA VAL A 198 15.19 -4.08 12.93
C VAL A 198 16.46 -3.85 12.11
N THR A 199 16.77 -4.83 11.27
CA THR A 199 17.81 -4.74 10.23
C THR A 199 17.13 -4.64 8.87
N LEU A 200 17.59 -3.71 8.04
CA LEU A 200 16.95 -3.41 6.75
C LEU A 200 17.91 -3.73 5.61
N VAL A 201 17.40 -4.34 4.55
CA VAL A 201 18.15 -4.68 3.33
C VAL A 201 17.36 -4.18 2.13
N GLY A 202 17.98 -3.34 1.31
CA GLY A 202 17.30 -2.72 0.17
C GLY A 202 16.44 -1.51 0.55
N PRO A 203 15.64 -1.00 -0.40
CA PRO A 203 15.50 -1.50 -1.77
C PRO A 203 16.75 -1.25 -2.62
N ALA A 204 16.89 -1.94 -3.75
CA ALA A 204 17.90 -1.61 -4.75
C ALA A 204 17.61 -0.24 -5.39
N LEU A 205 18.62 0.62 -5.46
CA LEU A 205 18.49 2.02 -5.85
C LEU A 205 19.26 2.30 -7.16
N THR A 206 18.56 2.69 -8.24
CA THR A 206 19.13 3.04 -9.57
C THR A 206 18.85 4.51 -9.97
N GLY A 207 19.85 5.41 -10.04
CA GLY A 207 19.65 6.87 -10.27
C GLY A 207 20.06 7.87 -9.15
N PRO A 208 19.64 9.15 -9.19
CA PRO A 208 20.06 10.20 -8.24
C PRO A 208 19.07 10.54 -7.10
N GLY A 209 17.84 9.99 -7.09
CA GLY A 209 16.77 10.31 -6.12
C GLY A 209 16.78 9.51 -4.79
N HIS A 210 17.88 8.84 -4.50
CA HIS A 210 17.96 7.68 -3.60
C HIS A 210 18.01 7.92 -2.08
N PRO A 211 18.70 8.96 -1.58
CA PRO A 211 18.86 9.10 -0.13
C PRO A 211 17.53 9.29 0.62
N ALA A 212 16.57 9.97 0.00
CA ALA A 212 15.27 10.26 0.60
C ALA A 212 14.36 9.03 0.68
N VAL A 213 14.32 8.20 -0.37
CA VAL A 213 13.56 6.93 -0.38
C VAL A 213 14.08 5.99 0.70
N ARG A 214 15.41 5.84 0.77
CA ARG A 214 16.06 5.05 1.81
C ARG A 214 15.72 5.54 3.21
N ALA A 215 15.88 6.84 3.47
CA ALA A 215 15.58 7.44 4.77
C ALA A 215 14.11 7.23 5.16
N ALA A 216 13.18 7.46 4.23
CA ALA A 216 11.76 7.28 4.49
C ALA A 216 11.39 5.83 4.79
N PHE A 217 11.97 4.86 4.06
CA PHE A 217 11.74 3.43 4.35
C PHE A 217 12.31 3.05 5.72
N HIS A 218 13.53 3.50 6.03
CA HIS A 218 14.13 3.27 7.34
C HIS A 218 13.26 3.80 8.48
N ASP A 219 12.86 5.06 8.37
CA ASP A 219 12.02 5.74 9.34
C ASP A 219 10.67 5.05 9.53
N ARG A 220 10.07 4.54 8.46
CA ARG A 220 8.81 3.80 8.52
C ARG A 220 8.96 2.47 9.22
N ALA A 221 9.93 1.66 8.82
CA ALA A 221 10.17 0.35 9.43
C ALA A 221 10.52 0.48 10.93
N ARG A 222 11.27 1.53 11.31
CA ARG A 222 11.55 1.87 12.71
C ARG A 222 10.29 2.26 13.49
N ALA A 223 9.42 3.07 12.90
CA ALA A 223 8.16 3.47 13.54
C ALA A 223 7.27 2.25 13.84
N TRP A 224 7.22 1.29 12.92
CA TRP A 224 6.56 -0.01 13.13
C TRP A 224 7.23 -0.82 14.25
N ALA A 225 8.55 -1.00 14.18
CA ALA A 225 9.29 -1.80 15.15
C ALA A 225 9.14 -1.25 16.58
N ALA A 226 9.22 0.07 16.74
CA ALA A 226 9.06 0.74 18.01
C ALA A 226 7.63 0.57 18.58
N ALA A 227 6.62 0.74 17.73
CA ALA A 227 5.22 0.60 18.15
C ALA A 227 4.86 -0.84 18.55
N GLU A 228 5.38 -1.83 17.83
CA GLU A 228 5.16 -3.25 18.13
C GLU A 228 6.08 -3.78 19.23
N SER A 229 6.99 -2.96 19.78
CA SER A 229 8.04 -3.39 20.71
C SER A 229 8.83 -4.60 20.17
N THR A 230 9.12 -4.58 18.87
CA THR A 230 9.76 -5.70 18.17
C THR A 230 11.15 -5.95 18.76
N ALA A 231 11.39 -7.19 19.19
CA ALA A 231 12.69 -7.58 19.71
C ALA A 231 13.76 -7.50 18.60
N PRO A 232 14.98 -7.01 18.90
CA PRO A 232 16.06 -6.96 17.94
C PRO A 232 16.51 -8.36 17.53
N ALA A 233 16.84 -8.50 16.24
CA ALA A 233 17.43 -9.70 15.68
C ALA A 233 18.81 -10.01 16.33
N PRO A 234 19.09 -11.26 16.74
CA PRO A 234 20.32 -11.60 17.45
C PRO A 234 21.56 -11.46 16.57
N ARG A 235 22.56 -10.72 17.07
CA ARG A 235 23.87 -10.56 16.43
C ARG A 235 24.86 -11.62 16.93
N PRO A 236 25.80 -12.11 16.10
CA PRO A 236 26.13 -11.62 14.75
C PRO A 236 25.33 -12.26 13.60
N MET A 237 24.38 -13.15 13.90
CA MET A 237 23.67 -13.92 12.87
C MET A 237 22.79 -13.02 11.98
N ALA A 238 22.13 -12.01 12.56
CA ALA A 238 21.37 -11.01 11.83
C ALA A 238 22.23 -10.25 10.80
N ASP A 239 23.45 -9.86 11.18
CA ASP A 239 24.39 -9.16 10.30
C ASP A 239 24.80 -10.04 9.11
N ALA A 240 25.09 -11.31 9.40
CA ALA A 240 25.46 -12.28 8.38
C ALA A 240 24.32 -12.55 7.39
N LEU A 241 23.09 -12.68 7.90
CA LEU A 241 21.88 -12.83 7.09
C LEU A 241 21.64 -11.59 6.22
N ALA A 242 21.75 -10.40 6.80
CA ALA A 242 21.55 -9.14 6.08
C ALA A 242 22.57 -8.96 4.95
N GLY A 243 23.84 -9.30 5.18
CA GLY A 243 24.85 -9.30 4.14
C GLY A 243 24.54 -10.31 3.01
N ALA A 244 24.06 -11.50 3.34
CA ALA A 244 23.67 -12.51 2.36
C ALA A 244 22.44 -12.08 1.54
N LEU A 245 21.40 -11.53 2.19
CA LEU A 245 20.21 -10.99 1.53
C LEU A 245 20.57 -9.81 0.63
N GLY A 246 21.44 -8.90 1.08
CA GLY A 246 21.88 -7.77 0.28
C GLY A 246 22.68 -8.18 -0.96
N ALA A 247 23.55 -9.19 -0.83
CA ALA A 247 24.24 -9.78 -1.97
C ALA A 247 23.27 -10.45 -2.95
N GLN A 248 22.28 -11.20 -2.44
CA GLN A 248 21.27 -11.85 -3.27
C GLN A 248 20.42 -10.83 -4.03
N LEU A 249 19.92 -9.79 -3.36
CA LEU A 249 19.16 -8.70 -3.97
C LEU A 249 19.97 -7.98 -5.06
N LEU A 250 21.28 -7.77 -4.83
CA LEU A 250 22.18 -7.18 -5.83
C LEU A 250 22.32 -8.07 -7.07
N ILE A 251 22.52 -9.39 -6.88
CA ILE A 251 22.60 -10.36 -7.97
C ILE A 251 21.29 -10.40 -8.76
N ASP A 252 20.16 -10.45 -8.05
CA ASP A 252 18.85 -10.51 -8.66
C ASP A 252 18.55 -9.21 -9.45
N THR A 253 19.00 -8.05 -8.94
CA THR A 253 18.89 -6.76 -9.65
C THR A 253 19.77 -6.72 -10.91
N LEU A 254 21.05 -7.13 -10.82
CA LEU A 254 21.96 -7.14 -11.98
C LEU A 254 21.53 -8.11 -13.10
N THR A 255 20.86 -9.21 -12.72
CA THR A 255 20.35 -10.20 -13.66
C THR A 255 18.97 -9.84 -14.22
N GLY A 256 18.24 -8.93 -13.56
CA GLY A 256 16.88 -8.56 -13.92
C GLY A 256 15.82 -9.55 -13.41
N THR A 257 16.11 -10.24 -12.30
CA THR A 257 15.21 -11.21 -11.65
C THR A 257 14.61 -10.72 -10.34
N ALA A 258 15.09 -9.58 -9.80
CA ALA A 258 14.50 -8.96 -8.61
C ALA A 258 13.13 -8.36 -8.91
N ASP A 259 12.22 -8.45 -7.94
CA ASP A 259 10.97 -7.70 -8.01
C ASP A 259 11.25 -6.20 -7.85
N THR A 260 10.46 -5.37 -8.52
CA THR A 260 10.66 -3.91 -8.48
C THR A 260 10.46 -3.39 -7.06
N GLY A 261 11.46 -2.68 -6.52
CA GLY A 261 11.40 -2.14 -5.17
C GLY A 261 11.56 -3.18 -4.06
N GLU A 262 12.01 -4.39 -4.36
CA GLU A 262 12.21 -5.44 -3.36
C GLU A 262 13.17 -4.99 -2.24
N ALA A 263 12.74 -5.20 -0.99
CA ALA A 263 13.52 -5.00 0.23
C ALA A 263 13.17 -6.08 1.27
N HIS A 264 13.97 -6.16 2.33
CA HIS A 264 13.76 -7.11 3.43
C HIS A 264 13.89 -6.41 4.78
N VAL A 265 13.02 -6.79 5.72
CA VAL A 265 13.06 -6.38 7.12
C VAL A 265 13.36 -7.61 7.97
N VAL A 266 14.55 -7.63 8.58
CA VAL A 266 14.99 -8.70 9.47
C VAL A 266 14.76 -8.30 10.93
N HIS A 267 13.99 -9.11 11.65
CA HIS A 267 13.52 -8.77 13.00
C HIS A 267 13.29 -10.00 13.88
N GLY A 268 13.06 -9.77 15.17
CA GLY A 268 12.70 -10.81 16.14
C GLY A 268 13.85 -11.71 16.56
N THR A 269 13.69 -12.37 17.70
CA THR A 269 14.70 -13.31 18.24
C THR A 269 14.95 -14.51 17.34
N ASP A 270 13.96 -14.84 16.50
CA ASP A 270 13.98 -16.00 15.62
C ASP A 270 14.55 -15.69 14.21
N LEU A 271 15.07 -14.47 13.99
CA LEU A 271 15.64 -14.03 12.71
C LEU A 271 14.65 -14.13 11.55
N VAL A 272 13.42 -13.64 11.75
CA VAL A 272 12.42 -13.55 10.70
C VAL A 272 12.85 -12.52 9.67
N SER A 273 12.67 -12.83 8.39
CA SER A 273 12.93 -11.92 7.26
C SER A 273 11.65 -11.72 6.48
N ASP A 274 11.00 -10.57 6.67
CA ASP A 274 9.82 -10.19 5.90
C ASP A 274 10.27 -9.52 4.59
N ARG A 275 9.86 -10.10 3.46
CA ARG A 275 10.04 -9.49 2.14
C ARG A 275 8.97 -8.41 1.94
N VAL A 276 9.39 -7.21 1.56
CA VAL A 276 8.51 -6.05 1.37
C VAL A 276 8.82 -5.34 0.05
N THR A 277 7.88 -4.53 -0.42
CA THR A 277 8.01 -3.76 -1.66
C THR A 277 8.02 -2.27 -1.36
N VAL A 278 9.04 -1.56 -1.87
CA VAL A 278 9.25 -0.12 -1.76
C VAL A 278 9.11 0.52 -3.15
N GLU A 279 7.88 0.68 -3.62
CA GLU A 279 7.55 1.18 -4.96
C GLU A 279 8.08 2.59 -5.23
N GLY A 280 8.19 3.42 -4.19
CA GLY A 280 8.71 4.79 -4.31
C GLY A 280 10.15 4.85 -4.87
N ALA A 281 10.94 3.78 -4.70
CA ALA A 281 12.27 3.68 -5.30
C ALA A 281 12.22 3.67 -6.84
N HIS A 282 11.27 2.94 -7.41
CA HIS A 282 11.09 2.85 -8.86
C HIS A 282 10.61 4.18 -9.45
N GLN A 283 9.63 4.82 -8.79
CA GLN A 283 9.13 6.12 -9.23
C GLN A 283 10.21 7.20 -9.15
N ALA A 284 11.03 7.20 -8.09
CA ALA A 284 12.14 8.13 -7.96
C ALA A 284 13.19 7.94 -9.05
N ALA A 285 13.47 6.70 -9.43
CA ALA A 285 14.36 6.37 -10.55
C ALA A 285 13.79 6.88 -11.89
N ALA A 286 12.49 6.65 -12.15
CA ALA A 286 11.84 7.03 -13.40
C ALA A 286 11.70 8.55 -13.58
N THR A 287 11.43 9.28 -12.48
CA THR A 287 11.15 10.73 -12.53
C THR A 287 12.34 11.61 -12.15
N GLY A 288 13.37 11.03 -11.54
CA GLY A 288 14.50 11.77 -10.95
C GLY A 288 14.12 12.59 -9.71
N ARG A 289 12.92 12.39 -9.15
CA ARG A 289 12.42 13.16 -8.00
C ARG A 289 12.06 12.22 -6.85
N PRO A 290 12.55 12.47 -5.62
CA PRO A 290 12.10 11.73 -4.45
C PRO A 290 10.64 12.11 -4.17
N GLY A 291 9.71 11.17 -4.34
CA GLY A 291 8.27 11.40 -4.22
C GLY A 291 7.90 12.11 -2.90
N SER A 292 7.17 13.23 -3.02
CA SER A 292 6.46 14.00 -1.97
C SER A 292 6.22 15.46 -2.38
N LEU A 293 6.40 15.83 -3.65
CA LEU A 293 6.00 17.16 -4.11
C LEU A 293 4.47 17.21 -4.19
N PRO A 294 3.84 18.29 -3.69
CA PRO A 294 2.43 18.52 -3.91
C PRO A 294 2.13 18.55 -5.41
N GLU A 295 1.07 17.85 -5.80
CA GLU A 295 0.56 17.83 -7.17
C GLU A 295 -0.63 18.81 -7.25
N GLY A 296 -0.60 19.73 -8.20
CA GLY A 296 -1.64 20.76 -8.36
C GLY A 296 -1.06 22.14 -8.68
N PRO A 297 -1.83 23.21 -8.45
CA PRO A 297 -3.11 23.24 -7.73
C PRO A 297 -4.27 22.62 -8.53
N TYR A 298 -5.16 21.90 -7.84
CA TYR A 298 -6.41 21.37 -8.37
C TYR A 298 -7.59 22.23 -7.92
N THR A 299 -8.57 22.45 -8.79
CA THR A 299 -9.79 23.21 -8.45
C THR A 299 -11.01 22.29 -8.45
N LEU A 300 -11.95 22.51 -7.52
CA LEU A 300 -13.19 21.72 -7.45
C LEU A 300 -14.00 21.81 -8.74
N ALA A 301 -14.00 22.98 -9.39
CA ALA A 301 -14.69 23.20 -10.66
C ALA A 301 -14.14 22.32 -11.80
N ALA A 302 -12.84 22.05 -11.81
CA ALA A 302 -12.17 21.25 -12.84
C ALA A 302 -11.95 19.77 -12.46
N ALA A 303 -12.37 19.35 -11.26
CA ALA A 303 -12.21 17.96 -10.84
C ALA A 303 -13.06 17.01 -11.72
N PRO A 304 -12.52 15.88 -12.20
CA PRO A 304 -13.32 14.89 -12.91
C PRO A 304 -14.37 14.27 -11.97
N ALA A 305 -15.55 13.99 -12.49
CA ALA A 305 -16.61 13.29 -11.77
C ALA A 305 -16.40 11.77 -11.89
N ASP A 306 -15.26 11.29 -11.39
CA ASP A 306 -14.90 9.88 -11.46
C ASP A 306 -15.92 9.01 -10.70
N PRO A 307 -16.24 7.80 -11.18
CA PRO A 307 -17.07 6.88 -10.43
C PRO A 307 -16.42 6.60 -9.08
N ARG A 308 -17.24 6.50 -8.03
CA ARG A 308 -16.70 6.08 -6.74
C ARG A 308 -16.36 4.59 -6.80
N PRO A 309 -15.24 4.17 -6.21
CA PRO A 309 -14.96 2.76 -6.04
C PRO A 309 -16.04 2.12 -5.18
N GLU A 310 -16.37 0.87 -5.47
CA GLU A 310 -17.26 0.07 -4.62
C GLU A 310 -16.65 -0.10 -3.22
N PRO A 311 -17.44 -0.39 -2.17
CA PRO A 311 -16.93 -0.47 -0.80
C PRO A 311 -15.73 -1.42 -0.62
N ASP A 312 -15.73 -2.55 -1.33
CA ASP A 312 -14.62 -3.50 -1.31
C ASP A 312 -13.36 -2.95 -1.98
N GLU A 313 -13.50 -2.28 -3.13
CA GLU A 313 -12.38 -1.61 -3.83
C GLU A 313 -11.80 -0.45 -3.01
N ALA A 314 -12.68 0.31 -2.34
CA ALA A 314 -12.29 1.37 -1.42
C ALA A 314 -11.50 0.82 -0.21
N ARG A 315 -11.91 -0.34 0.31
CA ARG A 315 -11.21 -1.04 1.40
C ARG A 315 -9.86 -1.60 0.92
N GLU A 316 -9.79 -2.18 -0.27
CA GLU A 316 -8.54 -2.66 -0.88
C GLU A 316 -7.54 -1.52 -1.09
N SER A 317 -8.02 -0.32 -1.43
CA SER A 317 -7.18 0.89 -1.55
C SER A 317 -6.52 1.31 -0.23
N ALA A 318 -7.07 0.89 0.92
CA ALA A 318 -6.46 1.13 2.23
C ALA A 318 -5.39 0.09 2.60
N THR A 319 -5.36 -1.08 1.95
CA THR A 319 -4.44 -2.18 2.30
C THR A 319 -2.96 -1.80 2.18
N PRO A 320 -2.48 -1.14 1.10
CA PRO A 320 -1.08 -0.72 1.02
C PRO A 320 -0.69 0.29 2.10
N LEU A 321 -1.63 1.16 2.51
CA LEU A 321 -1.39 2.14 3.56
C LEU A 321 -1.23 1.48 4.94
N ALA A 322 -1.84 0.32 5.13
CA ALA A 322 -1.79 -0.47 6.36
C ALA A 322 -0.74 -1.60 6.33
N ALA A 323 0.03 -1.72 5.26
CA ALA A 323 1.02 -2.77 5.12
C ALA A 323 2.10 -2.62 6.20
N ARG A 324 2.34 -3.69 6.96
CA ARG A 324 3.39 -3.71 7.98
C ARG A 324 4.74 -3.36 7.35
N TRP A 325 5.55 -2.55 8.05
CA TRP A 325 6.84 -2.00 7.64
C TRP A 325 6.84 -0.86 6.61
N THR A 326 5.93 -0.85 5.64
CA THR A 326 5.94 0.12 4.52
C THR A 326 4.79 1.13 4.57
N GLY A 327 3.67 0.75 5.17
CA GLY A 327 2.48 1.58 5.32
C GLY A 327 2.63 2.68 6.39
N PRO A 328 2.09 3.88 6.19
CA PRO A 328 2.15 4.98 7.17
C PRO A 328 1.16 4.83 8.33
N LEU A 329 0.33 3.78 8.37
CA LEU A 329 -0.65 3.56 9.42
C LEU A 329 -0.78 2.08 9.80
N ALA A 330 -1.16 1.81 11.04
CA ALA A 330 -1.58 0.49 11.49
C ALA A 330 -3.08 0.51 11.77
N LEU A 331 -3.83 -0.41 11.15
CA LEU A 331 -5.26 -0.55 11.39
C LEU A 331 -5.50 -1.61 12.48
N SER A 332 -6.25 -1.26 13.51
CA SER A 332 -6.61 -2.21 14.57
C SER A 332 -7.93 -2.92 14.25
N GLU A 333 -8.06 -4.21 14.58
CA GLU A 333 -9.24 -5.02 14.24
C GLU A 333 -10.54 -4.55 14.92
N GLY A 334 -10.48 -3.57 15.84
CA GLY A 334 -11.64 -2.94 16.45
C GLY A 334 -12.27 -3.76 17.58
N ALA A 335 -11.85 -5.01 17.81
CA ALA A 335 -12.39 -5.86 18.86
C ALA A 335 -12.34 -5.22 20.28
N ASP A 336 -11.34 -4.37 20.53
CA ASP A 336 -11.17 -3.66 21.80
C ASP A 336 -11.99 -2.35 21.90
N LEU A 337 -12.72 -1.98 20.85
CA LEU A 337 -13.58 -0.80 20.80
C LEU A 337 -15.07 -1.19 20.97
N PRO A 338 -15.93 -0.30 21.49
CA PRO A 338 -17.35 -0.58 21.64
C PRO A 338 -18.06 -0.64 20.28
N GLN A 339 -18.19 -1.84 19.72
CA GLN A 339 -18.73 -2.09 18.36
C GLN A 339 -20.25 -1.95 18.20
N MET A 340 -20.95 -1.45 19.23
CA MET A 340 -22.40 -1.28 19.20
C MET A 340 -22.78 0.09 19.78
N PRO A 341 -23.73 0.81 19.14
CA PRO A 341 -24.42 0.50 17.88
C PRO A 341 -23.62 0.80 16.60
N LEU A 342 -22.39 1.32 16.71
CA LEU A 342 -21.56 1.74 15.58
C LEU A 342 -20.37 0.80 15.37
N ALA A 343 -19.99 0.57 14.13
CA ALA A 343 -18.71 -0.03 13.82
C ALA A 343 -17.60 1.01 14.02
N LEU A 344 -16.66 0.74 14.92
CA LEU A 344 -15.53 1.62 15.21
C LEU A 344 -14.23 1.01 14.72
N ARG A 345 -13.38 1.82 14.08
CA ARG A 345 -12.04 1.43 13.66
C ARG A 345 -11.01 2.44 14.16
N ALA A 346 -9.87 1.93 14.62
CA ALA A 346 -8.70 2.72 14.94
C ALA A 346 -7.66 2.64 13.82
N ALA A 347 -7.02 3.78 13.54
CA ALA A 347 -5.81 3.87 12.74
C ALA A 347 -4.72 4.58 13.55
N GLU A 348 -3.61 3.91 13.78
CA GLU A 348 -2.43 4.48 14.44
C GLU A 348 -1.43 4.96 13.41
N LEU A 349 -1.04 6.23 13.49
CA LEU A 349 -0.03 6.78 12.57
C LEU A 349 1.35 6.20 12.87
N ARG A 350 2.01 5.69 11.82
CA ARG A 350 3.39 5.18 11.79
C ARG A 350 4.28 6.13 10.98
N ALA A 351 4.19 7.43 11.29
CA ALA A 351 4.99 8.47 10.66
C ALA A 351 6.12 8.93 11.60
N ALA A 352 7.36 8.83 11.13
CA ALA A 352 8.51 9.27 11.91
C ALA A 352 8.48 10.78 12.20
N GLY A 353 9.03 11.16 13.35
CA GLY A 353 9.10 12.55 13.80
C GLY A 353 7.78 13.13 14.30
N ARG A 354 6.68 12.36 14.32
CA ARG A 354 5.41 12.76 14.95
C ARG A 354 5.14 11.93 16.22
N PRO A 355 4.47 12.51 17.22
CA PRO A 355 4.01 11.73 18.36
C PRO A 355 3.04 10.63 17.88
N PRO A 356 3.03 9.46 18.53
CA PRO A 356 2.08 8.41 18.22
C PRO A 356 0.67 8.99 18.32
N THR A 357 -0.05 8.95 17.21
CA THR A 357 -1.38 9.54 17.09
C THR A 357 -2.34 8.46 16.62
N THR A 358 -3.35 8.17 17.43
CA THR A 358 -4.42 7.25 17.08
C THR A 358 -5.65 8.06 16.70
N VAL A 359 -6.16 7.83 15.50
CA VAL A 359 -7.45 8.35 15.06
C VAL A 359 -8.48 7.24 15.09
N LEU A 360 -9.70 7.62 15.42
CA LEU A 360 -10.85 6.73 15.47
C LEU A 360 -11.89 7.24 14.46
N ALA A 361 -12.52 6.34 13.75
CA ALA A 361 -13.66 6.65 12.90
C ALA A 361 -14.78 5.64 13.13
N TRP A 362 -16.00 6.06 12.84
CA TRP A 362 -17.20 5.25 12.95
C TRP A 362 -17.86 5.08 11.58
N ALA A 363 -18.58 3.99 11.41
CA ALA A 363 -19.52 3.82 10.30
C ALA A 363 -20.64 2.83 10.71
N ALA A 364 -21.58 2.61 9.80
CA ALA A 364 -22.60 1.57 9.97
C ALA A 364 -22.02 0.14 9.87
N HIS A 365 -20.92 -0.05 9.13
CA HIS A 365 -20.30 -1.35 8.84
C HIS A 365 -18.77 -1.29 8.98
N GLN A 366 -18.13 -2.45 9.20
CA GLN A 366 -16.69 -2.54 9.42
C GLN A 366 -15.86 -2.15 8.19
N GLU A 367 -16.33 -2.47 6.97
CA GLU A 367 -15.62 -2.11 5.74
C GLU A 367 -15.54 -0.59 5.60
N THR A 368 -16.64 0.11 5.83
CA THR A 368 -16.66 1.57 5.73
C THR A 368 -15.95 2.25 6.89
N ALA A 369 -16.01 1.69 8.11
CA ALA A 369 -15.24 2.21 9.24
C ALA A 369 -13.73 2.15 8.97
N THR A 370 -13.26 1.11 8.28
CA THR A 370 -11.88 1.02 7.78
C THR A 370 -11.53 2.18 6.85
N VAL A 371 -12.35 2.42 5.83
CA VAL A 371 -12.13 3.53 4.88
C VAL A 371 -12.14 4.88 5.60
N ALA A 372 -13.12 5.12 6.48
CA ALA A 372 -13.23 6.36 7.24
C ALA A 372 -12.01 6.60 8.16
N ALA A 373 -11.53 5.56 8.85
CA ALA A 373 -10.34 5.65 9.69
C ALA A 373 -9.07 5.93 8.86
N THR A 374 -8.95 5.32 7.68
CA THR A 374 -7.85 5.60 6.75
C THR A 374 -7.90 7.05 6.24
N LEU A 375 -9.06 7.56 5.82
CA LEU A 375 -9.20 8.96 5.39
C LEU A 375 -8.87 9.92 6.54
N GLN A 376 -9.32 9.62 7.76
CA GLN A 376 -8.99 10.43 8.93
C GLN A 376 -7.48 10.41 9.24
N ALA A 377 -6.83 9.27 9.09
CA ALA A 377 -5.39 9.15 9.27
C ALA A 377 -4.63 9.97 8.22
N LEU A 378 -5.06 9.94 6.95
CA LEU A 378 -4.48 10.76 5.88
C LEU A 378 -4.61 12.26 6.17
N ARG A 379 -5.75 12.72 6.68
CA ARG A 379 -5.92 14.12 7.12
C ARG A 379 -4.92 14.48 8.21
N ALA A 380 -4.73 13.59 9.19
CA ALA A 380 -3.79 13.78 10.29
C ALA A 380 -2.31 13.70 9.88
N LEU A 381 -1.98 13.14 8.70
CA LEU A 381 -0.64 13.15 8.13
C LEU A 381 -0.26 14.49 7.47
N ILE A 382 -1.23 15.33 7.15
CA ILE A 382 -0.97 16.64 6.51
C ILE A 382 -0.12 17.51 7.46
N PRO A 383 1.01 18.08 7.01
CA PRO A 383 1.83 18.98 7.83
C PRO A 383 1.03 20.20 8.31
N GLY A 384 1.18 20.55 9.58
CA GLY A 384 0.46 21.69 10.17
C GLY A 384 -1.03 21.45 10.44
N ALA A 385 -1.56 20.26 10.12
CA ALA A 385 -2.91 19.88 10.53
C ALA A 385 -3.03 19.94 12.06
N PRO A 386 -4.06 20.60 12.62
CA PRO A 386 -4.31 20.54 14.05
C PRO A 386 -4.48 19.08 14.47
N THR A 387 -3.84 18.69 15.57
CA THR A 387 -4.11 17.36 16.13
C THR A 387 -5.60 17.30 16.50
N PRO A 388 -6.28 16.14 16.35
CA PRO A 388 -7.69 16.05 16.72
C PRO A 388 -7.96 16.43 18.18
N ALA A 389 -6.95 16.32 19.05
CA ALA A 389 -6.97 16.75 20.45
C ALA A 389 -7.04 18.27 20.67
N ALA A 390 -6.73 19.10 19.66
CA ALA A 390 -6.78 20.55 19.76
C ALA A 390 -8.22 21.10 19.88
N GLY A 391 -9.23 20.26 19.64
CA GLY A 391 -10.64 20.58 19.84
C GLY A 391 -11.37 21.05 18.56
N PRO A 392 -12.71 21.13 18.59
CA PRO A 392 -13.57 21.31 17.42
C PRO A 392 -13.42 22.64 16.67
N ARG A 393 -12.75 23.62 17.27
CA ARG A 393 -12.53 24.96 16.71
C ARG A 393 -11.05 25.30 16.54
N ALA A 394 -10.16 24.31 16.59
CA ALA A 394 -8.72 24.52 16.43
C ALA A 394 -8.29 24.82 14.99
N HIS A 395 -9.13 25.52 14.23
CA HIS A 395 -8.72 26.10 12.97
C HIS A 395 -7.76 27.26 13.26
N ILE A 396 -6.55 27.18 12.72
CA ILE A 396 -5.62 28.30 12.70
C ILE A 396 -6.02 29.15 11.49
N PRO A 397 -6.49 30.40 11.67
CA PRO A 397 -6.88 31.25 10.55
C PRO A 397 -5.72 31.38 9.54
N GLY A 398 -6.00 31.05 8.28
CA GLY A 398 -5.01 31.06 7.19
C GLY A 398 -4.14 29.81 7.08
N ALA A 399 -4.33 28.81 7.94
CA ALA A 399 -3.76 27.48 7.72
C ALA A 399 -4.65 26.66 6.78
N PRO A 400 -4.06 25.88 5.86
CA PRO A 400 -4.83 25.05 4.95
C PRO A 400 -5.67 24.02 5.69
N THR A 401 -6.86 23.72 5.17
CA THR A 401 -7.76 22.72 5.77
C THR A 401 -7.35 21.32 5.32
N PRO A 402 -7.00 20.41 6.25
CA PRO A 402 -6.64 19.05 5.89
C PRO A 402 -7.87 18.28 5.40
N ALA A 403 -7.78 17.73 4.20
CA ALA A 403 -8.87 16.96 3.58
C ALA A 403 -8.35 15.65 2.97
N ALA A 404 -9.23 14.67 2.84
CA ALA A 404 -8.97 13.40 2.18
C ALA A 404 -10.23 12.84 1.51
N GLY A 405 -10.06 12.02 0.46
CA GLY A 405 -11.15 11.37 -0.26
C GLY A 405 -10.69 10.23 -1.15
N LEU A 406 -11.67 9.43 -1.58
CA LEU A 406 -11.46 8.29 -2.50
C LEU A 406 -11.18 8.73 -3.94
N THR A 407 -11.64 9.91 -4.31
CA THR A 407 -11.44 10.53 -5.64
C THR A 407 -10.99 11.98 -5.46
N ARG A 408 -10.47 12.60 -6.52
CA ARG A 408 -10.09 14.01 -6.50
C ARG A 408 -11.25 14.92 -6.11
N GLU A 409 -12.44 14.65 -6.66
CA GLU A 409 -13.65 15.41 -6.34
C GLU A 409 -14.06 15.21 -4.88
N HIS A 410 -14.04 13.98 -4.36
CA HIS A 410 -14.36 13.70 -2.95
C HIS A 410 -13.42 14.48 -2.02
N TRP A 411 -12.11 14.42 -2.25
CA TRP A 411 -11.13 15.17 -1.45
C TRP A 411 -11.39 16.69 -1.44
N LEU A 412 -11.69 17.29 -2.59
CA LEU A 412 -11.97 18.73 -2.67
C LEU A 412 -13.31 19.10 -2.03
N LEU A 413 -14.33 18.24 -2.14
CA LEU A 413 -15.62 18.42 -1.45
C LEU A 413 -15.48 18.29 0.07
N ASP A 414 -14.67 17.34 0.56
CA ASP A 414 -14.34 17.19 1.98
C ASP A 414 -13.73 18.48 2.53
N GLY A 415 -12.72 19.02 1.85
CA GLY A 415 -12.09 20.29 2.23
C GLY A 415 -13.05 21.47 2.19
N ALA A 416 -13.90 21.57 1.16
CA ALA A 416 -14.90 22.64 1.05
C ALA A 416 -15.93 22.60 2.18
N LEU A 417 -16.45 21.42 2.54
CA LEU A 417 -17.41 21.27 3.65
C LEU A 417 -16.76 21.55 5.00
N ARG A 418 -15.49 21.20 5.20
CA ARG A 418 -14.74 21.52 6.43
C ARG A 418 -14.52 23.02 6.59
N LEU A 419 -14.16 23.72 5.52
CA LEU A 419 -14.04 25.19 5.51
C LEU A 419 -15.40 25.86 5.79
N LEU A 420 -16.45 25.41 5.11
CA LEU A 420 -17.81 25.96 5.28
C LEU A 420 -18.42 25.70 6.65
N ALA A 421 -17.94 24.70 7.40
CA ALA A 421 -18.43 24.42 8.74
C ALA A 421 -18.31 25.65 9.66
N GLU A 422 -17.26 26.45 9.49
CA GLU A 422 -17.03 27.67 10.28
C GLU A 422 -17.88 28.87 9.80
N GLU A 423 -18.43 28.82 8.59
CA GLU A 423 -19.31 29.85 8.02
C GLU A 423 -20.80 29.60 8.28
N THR A 424 -21.15 28.45 8.87
CA THR A 424 -22.56 28.04 9.02
C THR A 424 -23.32 28.91 10.03
N ALA A 425 -24.60 29.17 9.74
CA ALA A 425 -25.52 29.88 10.63
C ALA A 425 -26.61 28.93 11.16
N PRO A 426 -27.06 29.09 12.42
CA PRO A 426 -28.20 28.33 12.95
C PRO A 426 -29.46 28.57 12.10
N LEU A 427 -30.16 27.50 11.77
CA LEU A 427 -31.43 27.60 11.05
C LEU A 427 -32.58 27.89 12.04
N PRO A 428 -33.53 28.77 11.66
CA PRO A 428 -34.68 29.07 12.51
C PRO A 428 -35.55 27.83 12.70
N ALA A 429 -36.07 27.68 13.91
CA ALA A 429 -36.98 26.63 14.28
C ALA A 429 -38.25 26.66 13.42
N THR A 430 -38.42 25.70 12.52
CA THR A 430 -39.67 25.54 11.76
C THR A 430 -40.70 24.90 12.68
N THR A 431 -41.33 25.71 13.52
CA THR A 431 -42.46 25.27 14.36
C THR A 431 -43.75 25.47 13.59
N ALA A 432 -44.26 24.40 12.98
CA ALA A 432 -45.64 24.33 12.52
C ALA A 432 -46.19 22.91 12.68
N THR A 433 -46.16 22.36 13.89
CA THR A 433 -46.97 21.20 14.27
C THR A 433 -48.12 21.65 15.16
N PRO A 434 -49.39 21.34 14.80
CA PRO A 434 -50.55 21.72 15.59
C PRO A 434 -50.54 20.95 16.92
N HIS A 435 -50.86 21.64 18.00
CA HIS A 435 -50.97 21.09 19.35
C HIS A 435 -51.94 19.89 19.35
N VAL A 436 -51.42 18.67 19.48
CA VAL A 436 -52.22 17.50 19.82
C VAL A 436 -52.26 17.41 21.35
N PRO A 437 -53.42 17.54 22.00
CA PRO A 437 -53.50 17.44 23.46
C PRO A 437 -53.23 15.99 23.93
N PRO A 438 -52.76 15.81 25.19
CA PRO A 438 -52.16 14.56 25.69
C PRO A 438 -53.10 13.33 25.76
N ALA A 439 -54.37 13.49 25.41
CA ALA A 439 -55.41 12.46 25.58
C ALA A 439 -55.57 11.53 24.36
N ALA A 440 -54.77 11.69 23.30
CA ALA A 440 -54.93 10.95 22.05
C ALA A 440 -53.75 10.02 21.67
N LEU A 441 -52.84 9.72 22.61
CA LEU A 441 -51.77 8.74 22.37
C LEU A 441 -52.17 7.35 22.91
N PRO A 442 -52.05 6.26 22.12
CA PRO A 442 -52.24 4.91 22.62
C PRO A 442 -51.14 4.54 23.63
N ALA A 443 -51.51 3.81 24.68
CA ALA A 443 -50.60 3.35 25.72
C ALA A 443 -49.49 2.46 25.10
N GLY A 444 -48.23 2.92 25.16
CA GLY A 444 -47.06 2.21 24.64
C GLY A 444 -46.18 3.01 23.67
N ALA A 445 -46.59 4.20 23.24
CA ALA A 445 -45.71 5.09 22.46
C ALA A 445 -44.71 5.82 23.38
N PRO A 446 -43.42 5.94 23.00
CA PRO A 446 -42.45 6.71 23.78
C PRO A 446 -42.92 8.16 23.88
N ALA A 447 -42.89 8.71 25.10
CA ALA A 447 -43.30 10.09 25.35
C ALA A 447 -42.47 11.05 24.48
N ALA A 448 -43.14 11.73 23.55
CA ALA A 448 -42.54 12.84 22.82
C ALA A 448 -42.14 13.92 23.84
N ALA A 449 -40.84 14.02 24.10
CA ALA A 449 -40.28 14.97 25.05
C ALA A 449 -40.48 16.41 24.54
N ALA A 450 -41.00 17.26 25.41
CA ALA A 450 -40.94 18.70 25.24
C ALA A 450 -39.47 19.14 25.36
N GLY A 451 -38.85 19.50 24.24
CA GLY A 451 -37.50 20.05 24.21
C GLY A 451 -36.85 20.03 22.82
N GLY A 452 -36.99 21.13 22.07
CA GLY A 452 -36.12 21.45 20.94
C GLY A 452 -36.49 20.86 19.57
N VAL A 453 -37.21 21.65 18.78
CA VAL A 453 -37.08 21.97 17.33
C VAL A 453 -36.53 20.94 16.32
N ALA A 454 -35.53 20.12 16.64
CA ALA A 454 -34.84 19.23 15.70
C ALA A 454 -35.29 17.75 15.76
N CYS A 455 -36.14 17.35 16.71
CA CYS A 455 -36.63 15.97 16.80
C CYS A 455 -37.46 15.53 15.60
N GLU A 456 -38.10 16.45 14.87
CA GLU A 456 -38.89 16.12 13.67
C GLU A 456 -38.03 15.63 12.48
N ALA A 457 -36.72 15.91 12.50
CA ALA A 457 -35.79 15.46 11.46
C ALA A 457 -35.19 14.07 11.75
N LEU A 458 -35.38 13.49 12.95
CA LEU A 458 -34.76 12.21 13.30
C LEU A 458 -35.56 11.04 12.72
N ASP A 459 -34.88 10.17 11.99
CA ASP A 459 -35.39 8.85 11.62
C ASP A 459 -35.31 7.87 12.81
N ALA A 460 -35.85 6.65 12.62
CA ALA A 460 -35.87 5.63 13.66
C ALA A 460 -34.47 5.26 14.16
N GLU A 461 -33.47 5.30 13.28
CA GLU A 461 -32.08 4.99 13.60
C GLU A 461 -31.43 6.11 14.42
N GLY A 462 -31.66 7.37 14.04
CA GLY A 462 -31.24 8.54 14.82
C GLY A 462 -31.83 8.56 16.22
N LEU A 463 -33.10 8.17 16.38
CA LEU A 463 -33.73 8.00 17.70
C LEU A 463 -33.07 6.90 18.54
N ARG A 464 -32.68 5.78 17.91
CA ARG A 464 -31.96 4.68 18.57
C ARG A 464 -30.58 5.13 19.06
N ILE A 465 -29.83 5.85 18.22
CA ILE A 465 -28.51 6.39 18.58
C ILE A 465 -28.63 7.44 19.69
N LEU A 466 -29.62 8.33 19.61
CA LEU A 466 -29.89 9.34 20.65
C LEU A 466 -30.19 8.69 22.00
N ALA A 467 -30.97 7.61 22.02
CA ALA A 467 -31.23 6.85 23.24
C ALA A 467 -29.93 6.24 23.83
N GLY A 468 -29.05 5.71 22.97
CA GLY A 468 -27.73 5.22 23.37
C GLY A 468 -26.84 6.34 23.95
N LEU A 469 -26.83 7.52 23.33
CA LEU A 469 -26.04 8.66 23.81
C LEU A 469 -26.57 9.18 25.16
N ARG A 470 -27.89 9.31 25.34
CA ARG A 470 -28.52 9.71 26.61
C ARG A 470 -28.17 8.75 27.76
N ALA A 471 -27.99 7.47 27.47
CA ALA A 471 -27.60 6.49 28.49
C ALA A 471 -26.17 6.70 29.01
N LEU A 472 -25.31 7.41 28.26
CA LEU A 472 -23.91 7.66 28.59
C LEU A 472 -23.66 9.06 29.16
N LEU A 473 -24.60 10.00 28.97
CA LEU A 473 -24.44 11.38 29.40
C LEU A 473 -25.19 11.67 30.71
N PRO A 474 -24.66 12.53 31.59
CA PRO A 474 -25.37 13.00 32.77
C PRO A 474 -26.46 14.04 32.44
N GLY A 475 -26.31 14.76 31.33
CA GLY A 475 -27.22 15.80 30.86
C GLY A 475 -27.90 15.46 29.52
N GLU A 476 -28.96 16.20 29.20
CA GLU A 476 -29.72 16.02 27.97
C GLU A 476 -28.95 16.62 26.76
N PRO A 477 -28.61 15.83 25.73
CA PRO A 477 -27.94 16.36 24.55
C PRO A 477 -28.89 17.23 23.71
N ALA A 478 -28.43 18.42 23.32
CA ALA A 478 -29.15 19.33 22.44
C ALA A 478 -28.64 19.21 21.00
N LEU A 479 -29.58 19.04 20.05
CA LEU A 479 -29.32 18.96 18.62
C LEU A 479 -29.72 20.28 17.93
N GLY A 480 -28.77 20.90 17.22
CA GLY A 480 -28.98 22.09 16.41
C GLY A 480 -28.73 21.82 14.92
N LEU A 481 -29.49 22.47 14.05
CA LEU A 481 -29.28 22.43 12.60
C LEU A 481 -28.76 23.78 12.10
N HIS A 482 -27.77 23.71 11.22
CA HIS A 482 -27.09 24.84 10.63
C HIS A 482 -27.09 24.71 9.10
N GLY A 483 -27.03 25.86 8.43
CA GLY A 483 -27.01 25.92 6.98
C GLY A 483 -26.07 26.99 6.46
N VAL A 484 -25.72 26.83 5.18
CA VAL A 484 -25.04 27.84 4.39
C VAL A 484 -26.02 28.35 3.34
N PRO A 485 -26.21 29.67 3.20
CA PRO A 485 -27.08 30.23 2.16
C PRO A 485 -26.72 29.70 0.76
N GLY A 486 -27.71 29.18 0.05
CA GLY A 486 -27.53 28.61 -1.29
C GLY A 486 -27.01 27.18 -1.33
N LEU A 487 -26.77 26.54 -0.17
CA LEU A 487 -26.39 25.13 -0.07
C LEU A 487 -27.57 24.31 0.47
N ASP A 488 -27.86 23.20 -0.19
CA ASP A 488 -28.95 22.30 0.21
C ASP A 488 -28.50 21.34 1.33
N TRP A 489 -27.20 21.06 1.42
CA TRP A 489 -26.59 20.27 2.50
C TRP A 489 -26.72 20.99 3.85
N ARG A 490 -26.84 20.19 4.91
CA ARG A 490 -27.06 20.66 6.28
C ARG A 490 -25.93 20.19 7.18
N LEU A 491 -25.59 21.02 8.16
CA LEU A 491 -24.67 20.68 9.23
C LEU A 491 -25.47 20.56 10.51
N ALA A 492 -25.41 19.42 11.18
CA ALA A 492 -25.98 19.27 12.51
C ALA A 492 -24.88 19.37 13.57
N GLU A 493 -25.22 19.91 14.73
CA GLU A 493 -24.36 20.03 15.90
C GLU A 493 -25.06 19.41 17.12
N VAL A 494 -24.35 18.54 17.83
CA VAL A 494 -24.79 17.95 19.11
C VAL A 494 -23.96 18.54 20.22
N THR A 495 -24.62 19.10 21.23
CA THR A 495 -23.99 19.71 22.40
C THR A 495 -24.54 19.10 23.70
N ALA A 496 -23.73 19.05 24.75
CA ALA A 496 -24.18 18.73 26.10
C ALA A 496 -23.35 19.55 27.09
N ASP A 497 -24.00 20.08 28.13
CA ASP A 497 -23.36 20.88 29.18
C ASP A 497 -22.46 22.03 28.66
N GLY A 498 -22.87 22.62 27.53
CA GLY A 498 -22.15 23.71 26.86
C GLY A 498 -20.95 23.28 26.02
N ALA A 499 -20.65 21.99 25.91
CA ALA A 499 -19.58 21.43 25.08
C ALA A 499 -20.12 20.80 23.79
N THR A 500 -19.45 21.03 22.67
CA THR A 500 -19.76 20.37 21.39
C THR A 500 -19.27 18.91 21.40
N LEU A 501 -20.22 17.99 21.38
CA LEU A 501 -19.98 16.55 21.35
C LEU A 501 -19.76 16.02 19.94
N GLY A 502 -20.38 16.61 18.91
CA GLY A 502 -20.15 16.20 17.53
C GLY A 502 -20.86 17.10 16.51
N ARG A 503 -20.27 17.21 15.33
CA ARG A 503 -20.83 17.91 14.17
C ARG A 503 -20.76 16.98 12.96
N ALA A 504 -21.76 17.01 12.09
CA ALA A 504 -21.70 16.27 10.84
C ALA A 504 -22.52 16.89 9.72
N TRP A 505 -21.99 16.80 8.51
CA TRP A 505 -22.70 17.15 7.30
C TRP A 505 -23.61 16.01 6.83
N GLY A 506 -24.69 16.36 6.14
CA GLY A 506 -25.57 15.44 5.42
C GLY A 506 -26.20 16.10 4.21
N ALA A 507 -26.64 15.29 3.24
CA ALA A 507 -27.36 15.76 2.07
C ALA A 507 -28.71 16.38 2.44
N ASP A 508 -29.29 15.93 3.55
CA ASP A 508 -30.49 16.49 4.17
C ASP A 508 -30.34 16.65 5.70
N ALA A 509 -31.37 17.19 6.35
CA ALA A 509 -31.40 17.43 7.79
C ALA A 509 -31.40 16.14 8.62
N ALA A 510 -32.03 15.07 8.14
CA ALA A 510 -32.15 13.81 8.86
C ALA A 510 -30.81 13.07 8.88
N GLU A 511 -30.16 12.99 7.73
CA GLU A 511 -28.81 12.43 7.60
C GLU A 511 -27.80 13.23 8.42
N ALA A 512 -27.81 14.57 8.33
CA ALA A 512 -26.91 15.41 9.10
C ALA A 512 -27.10 15.17 10.61
N ALA A 513 -28.34 15.14 11.10
CA ALA A 513 -28.66 14.88 12.49
C ALA A 513 -28.19 13.49 12.95
N ARG A 514 -28.49 12.44 12.17
CA ARG A 514 -28.07 11.06 12.47
C ARG A 514 -26.54 10.96 12.54
N ASN A 515 -25.82 11.52 11.56
CA ASN A 515 -24.36 11.48 11.54
C ASN A 515 -23.74 12.28 12.69
N ALA A 516 -24.33 13.42 13.09
CA ALA A 516 -23.82 14.20 14.22
C ALA A 516 -24.02 13.47 15.55
N LEU A 517 -25.15 12.76 15.70
CA LEU A 517 -25.40 11.86 16.83
C LEU A 517 -24.43 10.67 16.86
N CYS A 518 -24.14 10.06 15.71
CA CYS A 518 -23.12 9.00 15.62
C CYS A 518 -21.74 9.51 16.04
N THR A 519 -21.31 10.67 15.55
CA THR A 519 -20.05 11.30 15.93
C THR A 519 -20.01 11.60 17.43
N ALA A 520 -21.08 12.16 17.98
CA ALA A 520 -21.19 12.45 19.42
C ALA A 520 -21.11 11.16 20.25
N LEU A 521 -21.87 10.12 19.85
CA LEU A 521 -21.86 8.83 20.51
C LEU A 521 -20.48 8.18 20.47
N ALA A 522 -19.83 8.13 19.30
CA ALA A 522 -18.48 7.58 19.16
C ALA A 522 -17.49 8.30 20.07
N ARG A 523 -17.51 9.65 20.08
CA ARG A 523 -16.65 10.46 20.97
C ARG A 523 -16.91 10.19 22.45
N THR A 524 -18.16 10.06 22.85
CA THR A 524 -18.52 9.76 24.25
C THR A 524 -18.12 8.34 24.65
N GLN A 525 -18.35 7.35 23.77
CA GLN A 525 -18.01 5.95 24.03
C GLN A 525 -16.50 5.69 24.10
N THR A 526 -15.70 6.47 23.36
CA THR A 526 -14.25 6.29 23.29
C THR A 526 -13.48 7.36 24.07
N ALA A 527 -14.14 8.08 25.00
CA ALA A 527 -13.51 9.17 25.75
C ALA A 527 -12.31 8.70 26.60
N ASP A 528 -12.37 7.46 27.11
CA ASP A 528 -11.30 6.83 27.90
C ASP A 528 -10.39 5.93 27.06
N ALA A 529 -10.64 5.79 25.76
CA ALA A 529 -9.87 4.93 24.87
C ALA A 529 -8.68 5.69 24.24
N PRO A 530 -7.58 5.00 23.88
CA PRO A 530 -6.49 5.63 23.15
C PRO A 530 -6.97 6.03 21.76
N GLY A 531 -7.02 7.33 21.50
CA GLY A 531 -7.31 7.90 20.19
C GLY A 531 -8.39 8.97 20.21
N THR A 532 -8.71 9.46 19.03
CA THR A 532 -9.59 10.62 18.87
C THR A 532 -10.49 10.48 17.65
N VAL A 533 -11.78 10.68 17.85
CA VAL A 533 -12.75 10.83 16.75
C VAL A 533 -12.80 12.30 16.36
N ASP A 534 -12.78 12.58 15.05
CA ASP A 534 -12.94 13.95 14.53
C ASP A 534 -14.26 14.55 15.03
N PRO A 535 -14.25 15.73 15.68
CA PRO A 535 -15.50 16.38 16.06
C PRO A 535 -16.36 16.80 14.86
N LEU A 536 -15.81 16.87 13.65
CA LEU A 536 -16.55 17.17 12.42
C LEU A 536 -16.46 16.00 11.44
N SER A 537 -17.59 15.34 11.17
CA SER A 537 -17.69 14.31 10.13
C SER A 537 -18.22 14.88 8.80
N THR A 538 -17.55 14.51 7.73
CA THR A 538 -17.94 14.73 6.32
C THR A 538 -18.24 13.40 5.62
N ASP A 539 -18.39 12.31 6.38
CA ASP A 539 -18.50 10.95 5.86
C ASP A 539 -19.80 10.70 5.08
N ALA A 540 -20.78 11.62 5.14
CA ALA A 540 -21.91 11.66 4.20
C ALA A 540 -21.45 11.65 2.73
N LEU A 541 -20.26 12.19 2.42
CA LEU A 541 -19.67 12.12 1.09
C LEU A 541 -19.35 10.68 0.63
N LEU A 542 -19.15 9.73 1.56
CA LEU A 542 -18.96 8.32 1.22
C LEU A 542 -20.25 7.67 0.70
N PHE A 543 -21.41 8.12 1.20
CA PHE A 543 -22.71 7.47 0.98
C PHE A 543 -23.66 8.23 0.06
N ALA A 544 -23.45 9.54 -0.15
CA ALA A 544 -24.29 10.35 -1.01
C ALA A 544 -24.39 9.73 -2.42
N ASP A 545 -25.50 9.85 -3.12
CA ASP A 545 -25.53 9.41 -4.53
C ASP A 545 -24.82 10.43 -5.46
N ARG A 546 -24.66 10.06 -6.74
CA ARG A 546 -24.04 10.93 -7.74
C ARG A 546 -24.81 12.24 -7.92
N ALA A 547 -26.14 12.20 -7.88
CA ALA A 547 -27.00 13.37 -8.07
C ALA A 547 -26.82 14.39 -6.93
N ALA A 548 -26.70 13.92 -5.69
CA ALA A 548 -26.44 14.74 -4.51
C ALA A 548 -25.05 15.38 -4.56
N LEU A 549 -24.02 14.68 -5.06
CA LEU A 549 -22.70 15.28 -5.28
C LEU A 549 -22.70 16.31 -6.41
N ASP A 550 -23.35 16.00 -7.53
CA ASP A 550 -23.46 16.93 -8.67
C ASP A 550 -24.17 18.21 -8.26
N ALA A 551 -25.27 18.07 -7.50
CA ALA A 551 -25.98 19.21 -6.91
C ALA A 551 -25.07 19.99 -5.95
N LEU A 552 -24.39 19.33 -5.03
CA LEU A 552 -23.45 19.97 -4.09
C LEU A 552 -22.39 20.78 -4.85
N ARG A 553 -21.74 20.16 -5.84
CA ARG A 553 -20.73 20.80 -6.68
C ARG A 553 -21.28 21.98 -7.46
N ALA A 554 -22.44 21.85 -8.08
CA ALA A 554 -23.08 22.93 -8.83
C ALA A 554 -23.41 24.12 -7.92
N ARG A 555 -23.91 23.86 -6.71
CA ARG A 555 -24.20 24.91 -5.71
C ARG A 555 -22.91 25.60 -5.22
N LEU A 556 -21.85 24.84 -4.95
CA LEU A 556 -20.55 25.40 -4.57
C LEU A 556 -19.96 26.25 -5.71
N ALA A 557 -20.07 25.80 -6.96
CA ALA A 557 -19.61 26.57 -8.12
C ALA A 557 -20.46 27.84 -8.38
N ALA A 558 -21.75 27.81 -8.04
CA ALA A 558 -22.64 28.97 -8.15
C ALA A 558 -22.35 30.06 -7.09
N ARG A 559 -21.56 29.76 -6.05
CA ARG A 559 -21.09 30.76 -5.08
C ARG A 559 -19.97 31.58 -5.72
N THR A 560 -20.35 32.69 -6.36
CA THR A 560 -19.45 33.53 -7.19
C THR A 560 -18.28 34.16 -6.44
N ALA A 561 -18.23 34.11 -5.11
CA ALA A 561 -17.19 34.75 -4.31
C ALA A 561 -16.01 33.82 -3.98
N THR A 562 -16.15 32.50 -4.10
CA THR A 562 -15.17 31.57 -3.51
C THR A 562 -14.87 30.40 -4.44
N THR A 563 -13.59 30.13 -4.64
CA THR A 563 -13.09 28.94 -5.34
C THR A 563 -12.32 28.06 -4.38
N TYR A 564 -12.59 26.75 -4.39
CA TYR A 564 -11.88 25.78 -3.56
C TYR A 564 -10.73 25.17 -4.36
N ARG A 565 -9.53 25.29 -3.82
CA ARG A 565 -8.29 24.80 -4.42
C ARG A 565 -7.58 23.87 -3.46
N GLY A 566 -6.98 22.80 -3.96
CA GLY A 566 -6.18 21.89 -3.14
C GLY A 566 -4.86 21.53 -3.79
N GLU A 567 -3.90 21.18 -2.95
CA GLU A 567 -2.61 20.60 -3.37
C GLU A 567 -2.56 19.15 -2.89
N ALA A 568 -2.45 18.20 -3.82
CA ALA A 568 -2.55 16.78 -3.50
C ALA A 568 -1.19 16.23 -3.06
N LEU A 569 -1.16 15.46 -1.96
CA LEU A 569 0.04 14.83 -1.42
C LEU A 569 0.08 13.33 -1.78
N ARG A 570 -0.17 12.98 -3.04
CA ARG A 570 -0.35 11.57 -3.46
C ARG A 570 0.93 10.78 -3.67
N HIS A 571 2.10 11.38 -3.52
CA HIS A 571 3.37 10.70 -3.69
C HIS A 571 4.01 10.44 -2.33
N ASP A 572 4.09 9.16 -1.96
CA ASP A 572 4.83 8.69 -0.80
C ASP A 572 6.20 8.12 -1.22
N PRO A 573 7.29 8.47 -0.54
CA PRO A 573 8.63 8.00 -0.88
C PRO A 573 8.83 6.49 -0.72
N VAL A 574 7.97 5.78 0.02
CA VAL A 574 8.03 4.32 0.21
C VAL A 574 7.03 3.62 -0.70
N LEU A 575 5.77 4.07 -0.71
CA LEU A 575 4.67 3.43 -1.44
C LEU A 575 4.48 3.93 -2.88
N GLY A 576 5.18 4.98 -3.32
CA GLY A 576 4.98 5.55 -4.65
C GLY A 576 3.70 6.38 -4.75
N GLU A 577 2.91 6.19 -5.81
CA GLU A 577 1.63 6.89 -5.98
C GLU A 577 0.53 6.21 -5.15
N LEU A 578 -0.11 6.99 -4.28
CA LEU A 578 -1.17 6.51 -3.42
C LEU A 578 -2.52 6.48 -4.16
N PRO A 579 -3.36 5.45 -3.94
CA PRO A 579 -4.67 5.33 -4.59
C PRO A 579 -5.68 6.35 -4.06
N LEU A 580 -5.46 6.90 -2.87
CA LEU A 580 -6.32 7.87 -2.20
C LEU A 580 -5.85 9.31 -2.43
N TRP A 581 -6.79 10.26 -2.42
CA TRP A 581 -6.51 11.70 -2.54
C TRP A 581 -6.49 12.32 -1.15
N TYR A 582 -5.43 13.05 -0.81
CA TYR A 582 -5.39 13.86 0.40
C TYR A 582 -4.44 15.04 0.22
N GLY A 583 -4.63 16.04 1.06
CA GLY A 583 -3.82 17.25 1.03
C GLY A 583 -4.59 18.47 1.53
N PRO A 584 -3.89 19.60 1.68
CA PRO A 584 -4.49 20.87 2.04
C PRO A 584 -5.53 21.33 1.00
N VAL A 585 -6.66 21.86 1.48
CA VAL A 585 -7.67 22.58 0.68
C VAL A 585 -7.91 23.96 1.27
N GLU A 586 -8.01 24.96 0.39
CA GLU A 586 -8.13 26.37 0.73
C GLU A 586 -9.25 27.03 -0.07
N ALA A 587 -9.96 27.95 0.59
CA ALA A 587 -10.91 28.85 -0.04
C ALA A 587 -10.15 30.08 -0.56
N HIS A 588 -10.35 30.40 -1.84
CA HIS A 588 -9.77 31.56 -2.51
C HIS A 588 -10.86 32.48 -3.00
N ASP A 589 -10.72 33.78 -2.78
CA ASP A 589 -11.62 34.77 -3.37
C ASP A 589 -11.54 34.70 -4.90
N ALA A 590 -12.70 34.66 -5.55
CA ALA A 590 -12.79 34.68 -7.01
C ALA A 590 -12.41 36.09 -7.53
N HIS A 591 -11.14 36.30 -7.84
CA HIS A 591 -10.63 37.48 -8.55
C HIS A 591 -10.38 37.17 -10.02
#